data_AF-A0A3N5FFZ2-F1
#
_entry.id   AF-A0A3N5FFZ2-F1
#
_cell.length_a   1.000
_cell.length_b   1.000
_cell.length_c   1.000
_cell.angle_alpha   90.00
_cell.angle_beta   90.00
_cell.angle_gamma   90.00
#
_symmetry.space_group_name_H-M   'P 1'
#
loop_
_entity.id
_entity.type
_entity.pdbx_description
1 polymer ?
#
loop_
_entity_poly.entity_id
_entity_poly.type
_entity_poly.pdbx_seq_one_letter_code
_entity_poly.pdbx_strand_id
1 'polypeptide(L)' 'MAEKFGGRYKLTVLIQKRLKELVKGGQKLVDLEDRNLINIVMEEIRQGKVTFEGLELGDGKEEGKKSKKKSAE' A
#
# COMPACT_ATOMS: atom_id res chain seq x y z
N MET A 1 12.97 1.21 -5.03
CA MET A 1 11.63 0.57 -4.94
C MET A 1 10.54 1.47 -5.50
N ALA A 2 10.30 2.65 -4.90
CA ALA A 2 9.21 3.55 -5.29
C ALA A 2 9.23 4.04 -6.75
N GLU A 3 10.41 4.23 -7.36
CA GLU A 3 10.54 4.67 -8.75
C GLU A 3 10.01 3.65 -9.76
N LYS A 4 10.10 2.35 -9.45
CA LYS A 4 9.53 1.27 -10.28
C LYS A 4 8.00 1.27 -10.30
N PHE A 5 7.37 1.92 -9.32
CA PHE A 5 5.91 2.01 -9.17
C PHE A 5 5.39 3.43 -9.44
N GLY A 6 6.21 4.30 -10.02
CA GLY A 6 5.82 5.68 -10.39
C GLY A 6 5.72 6.63 -9.20
N GLY A 7 6.46 6.39 -8.12
CA GLY A 7 6.61 7.30 -6.98
C GLY A 7 6.13 6.72 -5.64
N ARG A 8 6.48 7.43 -4.55
CA ARG A 8 6.12 7.05 -3.17
C ARG A 8 4.61 7.12 -2.92
N TYR A 9 3.95 8.10 -3.52
CA TYR A 9 2.50 8.26 -3.42
C TYR A 9 1.74 7.10 -4.06
N LYS A 10 2.07 6.74 -5.31
CA LYS A 10 1.47 5.60 -6.01
C LYS A 10 1.69 4.30 -5.23
N LEU A 11 2.90 4.07 -4.72
CA LEU A 11 3.18 2.91 -3.88
C LEU A 11 2.26 2.84 -2.64
N THR A 12 2.08 3.95 -1.93
CA THR A 12 1.19 3.97 -0.74
C THR A 12 -0.27 3.72 -1.12
N VAL A 13 -0.74 4.24 -2.27
CA VAL A 13 -2.09 3.95 -2.78
C VAL A 13 -2.22 2.47 -3.14
N LEU A 14 -1.18 1.86 -3.73
CA LEU A 14 -1.14 0.43 -4.08
C LEU A 14 -1.38 -0.39 -2.83
N ILE A 15 -0.57 -0.11 -1.81
CA ILE A 15 -0.58 -0.82 -0.53
C ILE A 15 -1.97 -0.69 0.10
N GLN A 16 -2.53 0.52 0.18
CA GLN A 16 -3.86 0.74 0.76
C GLN A 16 -4.98 0.02 -0.01
N LYS A 17 -4.95 0.03 -1.34
CA LYS A 17 -5.94 -0.65 -2.17
C LYS A 17 -5.87 -2.16 -1.94
N ARG A 18 -4.65 -2.72 -1.97
CA ARG A 18 -4.46 -4.15 -1.78
C ARG A 18 -4.81 -4.62 -0.36
N LEU A 19 -4.44 -3.82 0.64
CA LEU A 19 -4.81 -4.06 2.02
C LEU A 19 -6.32 -4.14 2.19
N LYS A 20 -7.09 -3.23 1.57
CA LYS A 20 -8.56 -3.27 1.60
C LYS A 20 -9.13 -4.54 0.97
N GLU A 21 -8.54 -5.05 -0.10
CA GLU A 21 -8.96 -6.31 -0.71
C GLU A 21 -8.74 -7.49 0.23
N LEU A 22 -7.58 -7.58 0.87
CA LEU A 22 -7.29 -8.62 1.87
C LEU A 22 -8.23 -8.54 3.07
N VAL A 23 -8.51 -7.32 3.58
CA VAL A 23 -9.46 -7.11 4.68
C VAL A 23 -10.88 -7.54 4.31
N LYS A 24 -11.28 -7.41 3.04
CA LYS A 24 -12.58 -7.89 2.54
C LYS A 24 -12.64 -9.41 2.36
N GLY A 25 -11.58 -10.15 2.68
CA GLY A 25 -11.49 -11.59 2.47
C GLY A 25 -10.90 -11.99 1.11
N GLY A 26 -10.25 -11.06 0.41
CA GLY A 26 -9.54 -11.34 -0.83
C GLY A 26 -8.41 -12.36 -0.62
N GLN A 27 -8.18 -13.22 -1.62
CA GLN A 27 -7.10 -14.19 -1.56
C GLN A 27 -5.72 -13.53 -1.70
N LYS A 28 -4.82 -13.94 -0.82
CA LYS A 28 -3.38 -13.64 -0.88
C LYS A 28 -2.77 -14.28 -2.14
N LEU A 29 -2.03 -13.52 -2.96
CA LEU A 29 -1.32 -14.04 -4.13
C LEU A 29 0.07 -14.61 -3.76
N VAL A 30 0.48 -14.39 -2.53
CA VAL A 30 1.69 -14.95 -1.95
C VAL A 30 1.31 -16.00 -0.91
N ASP A 31 2.04 -17.10 -0.91
CA ASP A 31 2.01 -18.06 0.17
C ASP A 31 2.86 -17.53 1.33
N LEU A 32 2.34 -16.50 1.99
CA LEU A 32 2.89 -15.95 3.23
C LEU A 32 1.89 -16.25 4.34
N GLU A 33 2.35 -16.94 5.37
CA GLU A 33 1.60 -17.17 6.61
C GLU A 33 1.96 -16.09 7.62
N ASP A 34 1.60 -14.85 7.32
CA ASP A 34 1.75 -13.72 8.24
C ASP A 34 0.36 -13.24 8.70
N ARG A 35 0.26 -12.83 9.97
CA ARG A 35 -0.98 -12.24 10.50
C ARG A 35 -1.11 -10.78 10.09
N ASN A 36 0.01 -10.14 9.76
CA ASN A 36 0.04 -8.75 9.36
C ASN A 36 -0.17 -8.63 7.86
N LEU A 37 -1.34 -8.13 7.47
CA LEU A 37 -1.71 -7.94 6.08
C LEU A 37 -0.74 -6.97 5.36
N ILE A 38 -0.14 -6.01 6.05
CA ILE A 38 0.87 -5.12 5.45
C ILE A 38 2.11 -5.91 5.00
N ASN A 39 2.55 -6.89 5.78
CA ASN A 39 3.69 -7.74 5.39
C ASN A 39 3.35 -8.55 4.14
N ILE A 40 2.14 -9.12 4.08
CA ILE A 40 1.65 -9.87 2.90
C ILE A 40 1.69 -8.98 1.66
N VAL A 41 1.11 -7.78 1.74
CA VAL A 41 1.08 -6.84 0.61
C VAL A 41 2.48 -6.41 0.18
N MET A 42 3.37 -6.12 1.14
CA MET A 42 4.75 -5.74 0.85
C MET A 42 5.51 -6.88 0.15
N GLU A 43 5.28 -8.13 0.57
CA GLU A 43 5.87 -9.32 -0.05
C GLU A 43 5.31 -9.56 -1.47
N GLU A 44 4.00 -9.37 -1.67
CA GLU A 44 3.37 -9.43 -3.01
C GLU A 44 3.98 -8.37 -3.96
N ILE A 45 4.19 -7.15 -3.48
CA ILE A 45 4.83 -6.07 -4.23
C ILE A 45 6.30 -6.41 -4.50
N ARG A 46 7.01 -6.98 -3.52
CA ARG A 46 8.42 -7.38 -3.67
C ARG A 46 8.59 -8.50 -4.70
N GLN A 47 7.66 -9.44 -4.75
CA GLN A 47 7.63 -10.51 -5.76
C GLN A 47 7.08 -10.02 -7.11
N GLY A 48 6.58 -8.78 -7.21
CA GLY A 48 6.02 -8.23 -8.44
C GLY A 48 4.66 -8.83 -8.82
N LYS A 49 3.96 -9.47 -7.88
CA LYS A 49 2.64 -10.08 -8.10
C LYS A 49 1.50 -9.06 -8.08
N VAL A 50 1.74 -7.89 -7.50
CA VAL A 50 0.79 -6.77 -7.44
C VAL A 50 1.38 -5.59 -8.19
N THR A 51 0.72 -5.17 -9.27
CA THR A 51 1.13 -4.07 -10.15
C THR A 51 0.05 -3.00 -10.31
N PHE A 52 0.47 -1.81 -10.72
CA PHE A 52 -0.32 -0.58 -10.76
C PHE A 52 -1.03 -0.36 -12.12
N GLU A 53 -1.45 -1.44 -12.78
CA GLU A 53 -1.80 -1.47 -14.21
C GLU A 53 -3.19 -0.90 -14.55
N GLY A 54 -3.58 0.21 -13.93
CA GLY A 54 -4.87 0.86 -14.24
C GLY A 54 -5.35 1.90 -13.24
N LEU A 55 -4.48 2.39 -12.35
CA LEU A 55 -4.83 3.52 -11.49
C LEU A 55 -4.43 4.81 -12.22
N GLU A 56 -5.40 5.40 -12.91
CA GLU A 56 -5.38 6.82 -13.26
C GLU A 56 -5.54 7.63 -11.97
N LEU A 57 -4.44 7.78 -11.24
CA LEU A 57 -4.36 8.78 -10.20
C LEU A 57 -4.26 10.13 -10.90
N GLY A 58 -5.40 10.81 -11.03
CA GLY A 58 -5.40 12.24 -11.27
C GLY A 58 -4.49 12.92 -10.27
N ASP A 59 -3.71 13.89 -10.73
CA ASP A 59 -2.67 14.63 -9.98
C ASP A 59 -3.30 15.38 -8.79
N GLY A 60 -3.66 14.63 -7.76
CA GLY A 60 -4.43 15.06 -6.61
C GLY A 60 -3.49 15.30 -5.45
N LYS A 61 -3.21 16.60 -5.22
CA LYS A 61 -2.45 17.18 -4.11
C LYS A 61 -2.29 16.26 -2.90
N GLU A 62 -1.02 16.06 -2.56
CA GLU A 62 -0.50 15.46 -1.33
C GLU A 62 -1.04 16.22 -0.10
N GLU A 63 -2.20 15.82 0.42
CA GLU A 63 -2.67 16.31 1.73
C GLU A 63 -2.03 15.47 2.85
N GLY A 64 -0.93 16.00 3.37
CA GLY A 64 -0.31 15.52 4.60
C GLY A 64 -1.29 15.60 5.78
N LYS A 65 -1.79 14.46 6.24
CA LYS A 65 -2.40 14.36 7.57
C LYS A 65 -1.32 14.17 8.64
N LYS A 66 -0.85 15.33 9.12
CA LYS A 66 -0.33 15.66 10.45
C LYS A 66 -0.16 14.47 11.42
N SER A 67 1.10 14.13 11.68
CA SER A 67 1.49 13.41 12.89
C SER A 67 1.01 14.17 14.13
N LYS A 68 0.28 13.44 14.97
CA LYS A 68 -0.21 13.81 16.30
C LYS A 68 0.98 14.11 17.22
N LYS A 69 1.32 15.38 17.44
CA LYS A 69 2.31 15.77 18.46
C LYS A 69 1.59 15.89 19.81
N LYS A 70 1.79 14.88 20.64
CA LYS A 70 1.35 14.75 22.03
C LYS A 70 2.41 15.43 22.91
N SER A 71 2.06 16.54 23.57
CA SER A 71 2.78 17.06 24.74
C SER A 71 1.79 17.86 25.59
N ALA A 72 1.33 17.27 26.68
CA ALA A 72 0.76 17.97 27.82
C ALA A 72 1.68 17.59 28.99
N GLU A 73 2.38 18.59 29.53
CA GLU A 73 3.07 18.59 30.81
C GLU A 73 2.61 19.84 31.55
#